data_AF-A0A392NRP4-F1
#
_entry.id   AF-A0A392NRP4-F1
#
_cell.length_a   1.000
_cell.length_b   1.000
_cell.length_c   1.000
_cell.angle_alpha   90.00
_cell.angle_beta   90.00
_cell.angle_gamma   90.00
#
_symmetry.space_group_name_H-M   'P 1'
#
loop_
_entity.id
_entity.type
_entity.pdbx_description
1 polymer ?
#
loop_
_entity_poly.entity_id
_entity_poly.type
_entity_poly.pdbx_seq_one_letter_code
_entity_poly.pdbx_strand_id
1 'polypeptide(L)'
;MVSQQSLIVLARPVVNELKMEDLLRAPAEMIGRGKNGSLYKVMLTNGIVVVVKRIKDWSISSVEFKQRMQLLNQAKHPHVLSPLAFYVSKQEKLLVYEYQQNGSLFKLLHGKF
;
A
#
# COMPACT_ATOMS: atom_id res chain seq x y z
N MET A 1 -20.06 -9.70 -17.06
CA MET A 1 -19.03 -8.65 -17.17
C MET A 1 -18.41 -8.45 -15.79
N VAL A 2 -17.26 -9.07 -15.51
CA VAL A 2 -16.63 -9.01 -14.18
C VAL A 2 -15.91 -7.67 -14.06
N SER A 3 -16.32 -6.89 -13.06
CA SER A 3 -15.89 -5.51 -12.81
C SER A 3 -14.38 -5.39 -12.58
N GLN A 4 -13.85 -4.26 -13.02
CA GLN A 4 -12.46 -3.91 -13.24
C GLN A 4 -11.73 -3.54 -11.92
N GLN A 5 -11.77 -4.41 -10.91
CA GLN A 5 -11.25 -4.17 -9.55
C GLN A 5 -10.05 -5.06 -9.20
N SER A 6 -9.05 -5.13 -10.08
CA SER A 6 -7.81 -5.87 -9.79
C SER A 6 -6.77 -5.01 -9.08
N LEU A 7 -6.10 -5.61 -8.10
CA LEU A 7 -4.87 -5.08 -7.52
C LEU A 7 -3.77 -5.17 -8.58
N ILE A 8 -3.02 -4.08 -8.79
CA ILE A 8 -1.92 -4.02 -9.76
C ILE A 8 -0.60 -4.23 -9.01
N VAL A 9 0.04 -5.37 -9.23
CA VAL A 9 1.33 -5.72 -8.62
C VAL A 9 2.49 -5.10 -9.41
N LEU A 10 3.39 -4.41 -8.70
CA LEU A 10 4.54 -3.69 -9.24
C LEU A 10 5.86 -4.44 -9.03
N ALA A 11 6.03 -5.06 -7.85
CA ALA A 11 7.25 -5.79 -7.48
C ALA A 11 6.95 -7.28 -7.25
N ARG A 12 7.60 -8.14 -8.04
CA ARG A 12 7.35 -9.58 -8.08
C ARG A 12 7.99 -10.44 -6.98
N PRO A 13 9.16 -10.14 -6.38
CA PRO A 13 9.80 -11.13 -5.51
C PRO A 13 9.10 -11.36 -4.16
N VAL A 14 8.30 -10.40 -3.66
CA VAL A 14 7.67 -10.49 -2.32
C VAL A 14 6.20 -10.89 -2.38
N VAL A 15 5.49 -10.55 -3.47
CA VAL A 15 4.02 -10.65 -3.55
C VAL A 15 3.53 -11.14 -4.90
N ASN A 16 4.24 -12.10 -5.51
CA ASN A 16 4.05 -12.52 -6.91
C ASN A 16 2.61 -12.97 -7.25
N GLU A 17 1.78 -13.25 -6.25
CA GLU A 17 0.37 -13.65 -6.40
C GLU A 17 -0.61 -12.88 -5.52
N LEU A 18 -0.22 -11.72 -4.97
CA LEU A 18 -1.11 -10.95 -4.10
C LEU A 18 -2.35 -10.46 -4.87
N LYS A 19 -3.53 -10.84 -4.38
CA LYS A 19 -4.82 -10.42 -4.91
C LYS A 19 -5.51 -9.48 -3.94
N MET A 20 -6.54 -8.79 -4.43
CA MET A 20 -7.33 -7.88 -3.61
C MET A 20 -8.08 -8.65 -2.50
N GLU A 21 -8.54 -9.86 -2.80
CA GLU A 21 -9.25 -10.73 -1.87
C GLU A 21 -8.39 -11.11 -0.66
N ASP A 22 -7.07 -11.27 -0.86
CA ASP A 22 -6.14 -11.57 0.24
C ASP A 22 -6.07 -10.42 1.23
N LEU A 23 -6.04 -9.17 0.74
CA LEU A 23 -6.06 -7.97 1.57
C LEU A 23 -7.38 -7.79 2.32
N LEU A 24 -8.51 -8.15 1.70
CA LEU A 24 -9.85 -7.99 2.28
C LEU A 24 -10.15 -9.04 3.35
N ARG A 25 -9.58 -10.24 3.24
CA ARG A 25 -9.79 -11.35 4.19
C ARG A 25 -8.80 -11.33 5.35
N ALA A 26 -7.64 -10.73 5.17
CA ALA A 26 -6.59 -10.68 6.16
C ALA A 26 -6.94 -9.74 7.35
N PRO A 27 -6.55 -10.08 8.58
CA PRO A 27 -6.66 -9.18 9.70
C PRO A 27 -5.84 -7.91 9.46
N ALA A 28 -6.44 -6.76 9.78
CA ALA A 28 -5.85 -5.45 9.56
C ALA A 28 -5.88 -4.61 10.84
N GLU A 29 -4.74 -4.05 11.20
CA GLU A 29 -4.58 -3.13 12.34
C GLU A 29 -4.24 -1.73 11.82
N MET A 30 -4.98 -0.70 12.24
CA MET A 30 -4.62 0.68 11.90
C MET A 30 -3.38 1.10 12.70
N ILE A 31 -2.27 1.36 12.02
CA ILE A 31 -0.98 1.70 12.64
C ILE A 31 -0.62 3.18 12.53
N GLY A 32 -1.42 3.96 11.80
CA GLY A 32 -1.20 5.40 11.69
C GLY A 32 -2.27 6.12 10.88
N ARG A 33 -2.46 7.40 11.21
CA ARG A 33 -3.27 8.35 10.45
C ARG A 33 -2.43 9.61 10.23
N GLY A 34 -2.38 10.07 8.99
CA GLY A 34 -1.72 11.31 8.61
C GLY A 34 -2.63 12.16 7.72
N LYS A 35 -2.11 13.32 7.31
CA LYS A 35 -2.84 14.27 6.43
C LYS A 35 -3.35 13.61 5.14
N ASN A 36 -2.55 12.72 4.56
CA ASN A 36 -2.83 12.12 3.25
C ASN A 36 -3.52 10.74 3.35
N GLY A 37 -4.02 10.38 4.53
CA GLY A 37 -4.80 9.15 4.72
C GLY A 37 -4.38 8.30 5.91
N SER A 38 -4.65 7.00 5.83
CA SER A 38 -4.45 6.03 6.92
C SER A 38 -3.53 4.89 6.49
N LEU A 39 -2.82 4.31 7.46
CA LEU A 39 -1.95 3.15 7.29
C LEU A 39 -2.51 1.97 8.08
N TYR A 40 -2.58 0.82 7.43
CA TYR A 40 -3.03 -0.43 8.00
C TYR A 40 -1.94 -1.49 7.85
N LYS A 41 -1.57 -2.15 8.94
CA LYS A 41 -0.74 -3.35 8.93
C LYS A 41 -1.66 -4.54 8.65
N VAL A 42 -1.34 -5.32 7.63
CA VAL A 42 -2.15 -6.47 7.18
C VAL A 42 -1.28 -7.72 7.22
N MET A 43 -1.76 -8.76 7.89
CA MET A 43 -1.07 -10.05 7.98
C MET A 43 -1.74 -11.04 7.03
N LEU A 44 -1.08 -11.34 5.92
CA LEU A 44 -1.57 -12.27 4.92
C LEU A 44 -1.53 -13.71 5.45
N THR A 45 -2.34 -14.59 4.87
CA THR A 45 -2.47 -16.00 5.28
C THR A 45 -1.18 -16.79 5.13
N ASN A 46 -0.29 -16.38 4.23
CA ASN A 46 1.04 -16.96 4.02
C ASN A 46 2.11 -16.41 4.99
N GLY A 47 1.72 -15.61 5.99
CA GLY A 47 2.62 -15.04 6.99
C GLY A 47 3.32 -13.74 6.55
N ILE A 48 3.17 -13.32 5.29
CA ILE A 48 3.73 -12.05 4.82
C ILE A 48 2.95 -10.89 5.45
N VAL A 49 3.68 -9.91 5.97
CA VAL A 49 3.10 -8.69 6.54
C VAL A 49 3.32 -7.52 5.60
N VAL A 50 2.23 -6.84 5.24
CA VAL A 50 2.26 -5.66 4.37
C VAL A 50 1.65 -4.45 5.08
N VAL A 51 1.93 -3.26 4.55
CA VAL A 51 1.26 -2.02 4.93
C VAL A 51 0.39 -1.56 3.78
N VAL A 52 -0.91 -1.39 4.02
CA VAL A 52 -1.85 -0.76 3.10
C VAL A 52 -2.03 0.69 3.49
N LYS A 53 -1.60 1.60 2.62
CA LYS A 53 -1.89 3.03 2.72
C LYS A 53 -3.14 3.36 1.93
N ARG A 54 -4.21 3.72 2.65
CA ARG A 54 -5.43 4.27 2.06
C ARG A 54 -5.28 5.77 1.89
N ILE A 55 -5.29 6.24 0.64
CA ILE A 55 -5.12 7.66 0.32
C ILE A 55 -6.47 8.37 0.47
N LYS A 56 -6.49 9.49 1.20
CA LYS A 56 -7.68 10.34 1.36
C LYS A 56 -7.59 11.60 0.50
N ASP A 57 -8.76 12.12 0.13
CA ASP A 57 -8.96 13.45 -0.45
C ASP A 57 -8.12 13.76 -1.70
N TRP A 58 -7.76 12.72 -2.45
CA TRP A 58 -6.99 12.90 -3.68
C TRP A 58 -7.94 12.97 -4.88
N SER A 59 -8.24 14.20 -5.29
CA SER A 59 -9.18 14.58 -6.35
C SER A 59 -8.74 14.23 -7.78
N ILE A 60 -7.71 13.40 -7.94
CA ILE A 60 -7.25 12.96 -9.26
C ILE A 60 -8.06 11.78 -9.80
N SER A 61 -8.14 11.69 -11.13
CA SER A 61 -8.80 10.58 -11.82
C SER A 61 -8.07 9.25 -11.62
N SER A 62 -8.75 8.13 -11.83
CA SER A 62 -8.12 6.80 -11.79
C SER A 62 -7.04 6.64 -12.85
N VAL A 63 -7.17 7.32 -14.00
CA VAL A 63 -6.17 7.31 -15.08
C VAL A 63 -4.91 8.04 -14.63
N GLU A 64 -5.06 9.24 -14.08
CA GLU A 64 -3.93 10.03 -13.58
C GLU A 64 -3.24 9.33 -12.40
N PHE A 65 -4.01 8.70 -11.51
CA PHE A 65 -3.44 7.91 -10.41
C PHE A 65 -2.58 6.76 -10.96
N LYS A 66 -3.09 5.99 -11.93
CA LYS A 66 -2.33 4.91 -12.59
C LYS A 66 -1.04 5.42 -13.22
N GLN A 67 -1.09 6.54 -13.94
CA GLN A 67 0.11 7.15 -14.55
C GLN A 67 1.15 7.53 -13.49
N ARG A 68 0.73 8.18 -12.40
CA ARG A 68 1.62 8.51 -11.28
C ARG A 68 2.22 7.26 -10.63
N MET A 69 1.44 6.18 -10.47
CA MET A 69 1.96 4.93 -9.92
C MET A 69 2.97 4.25 -10.84
N GLN A 70 2.79 4.35 -12.16
CA GLN A 70 3.78 3.87 -13.13
C GLN A 70 5.09 4.63 -13.02
N LEU A 71 5.05 5.96 -12.88
CA LEU A 71 6.25 6.78 -12.64
C LEU A 71 6.94 6.40 -11.32
N LEU A 72 6.17 6.23 -10.23
CA LEU A 72 6.71 5.78 -8.95
C LEU A 72 7.38 4.40 -9.05
N ASN A 73 6.83 3.48 -9.84
CA ASN A 73 7.44 2.16 -10.05
C ASN A 73 8.78 2.24 -10.80
N GLN A 74 8.98 3.26 -11.64
CA GLN A 74 10.25 3.47 -12.36
C GLN A 74 11.32 4.12 -11.49
N ALA A 75 10.93 4.93 -10.50
CA ALA A 75 11.82 5.65 -9.60
C ALA A 75 12.39 4.78 -8.46
N LYS A 76 13.13 3.72 -8.82
CA LYS A 76 13.71 2.78 -7.83
C LYS A 76 15.03 3.28 -7.26
N HIS A 77 15.17 3.24 -5.94
CA HIS A 77 16.40 3.62 -5.23
C HIS A 77 16.59 2.77 -3.96
N PRO A 78 17.82 2.36 -3.59
CA PRO A 78 18.08 1.49 -2.44
C PRO A 78 17.56 2.00 -1.09
N HIS A 79 17.45 3.32 -0.92
CA HIS A 79 17.01 3.97 0.33
C HIS A 79 15.59 4.53 0.26
N VAL A 80 14.82 4.20 -0.77
CA VAL A 80 13.43 4.64 -0.92
C VAL A 80 12.53 3.42 -1.00
N LEU A 81 11.61 3.30 -0.04
CA LEU A 81 10.67 2.19 -0.01
C LEU A 81 9.71 2.28 -1.20
N SER A 82 9.82 1.31 -2.11
CA SER A 82 9.00 1.24 -3.30
C SER A 82 7.67 0.52 -3.02
N PRO A 83 6.56 0.94 -3.65
CA PRO A 83 5.29 0.24 -3.51
C PRO A 83 5.36 -1.15 -4.16
N LEU A 84 4.79 -2.15 -3.48
CA LEU A 84 4.65 -3.52 -3.97
C LEU A 84 3.49 -3.66 -4.94
N ALA A 85 2.40 -2.95 -4.67
CA ALA A 85 1.18 -2.97 -5.48
C ALA A 85 0.34 -1.70 -5.24
N PHE A 86 -0.66 -1.47 -6.08
CA PHE A 86 -1.66 -0.44 -5.85
C PHE A 86 -3.04 -0.87 -6.34
N TYR A 87 -4.07 -0.26 -5.76
CA TYR A 87 -5.46 -0.39 -6.20
C TYR A 87 -6.06 0.98 -6.43
N VAL A 88 -6.90 1.10 -7.46
CA VAL A 88 -7.63 2.33 -7.73
C VAL A 88 -9.01 2.05 -8.27
N SER A 89 -10.01 2.68 -7.65
CA SER A 89 -11.38 2.79 -8.12
C SER A 89 -11.83 4.25 -8.06
N LYS A 90 -13.11 4.50 -8.34
CA LYS A 90 -13.68 5.85 -8.21
C LYS A 90 -13.66 6.34 -6.75
N GLN A 91 -13.81 5.43 -5.79
CA GLN A 91 -13.93 5.74 -4.36
C GLN A 91 -12.66 5.49 -3.57
N GLU A 92 -11.82 4.56 -4.03
CA GLU A 92 -10.70 4.06 -3.23
C GLU A 92 -9.39 4.12 -3.98
N LYS A 93 -8.33 4.48 -3.26
CA LYS A 93 -6.95 4.56 -3.73
C LYS A 93 -6.06 3.94 -2.67
N LEU A 94 -5.44 2.81 -2.97
CA LEU A 94 -4.60 2.07 -2.04
C LEU A 94 -3.19 1.90 -2.61
N LEU A 95 -2.21 1.98 -1.72
CA LEU A 95 -0.83 1.58 -1.97
C LEU A 95 -0.44 0.48 -1.00
N VAL A 96 0.25 -0.54 -1.49
CA VAL A 96 0.76 -1.65 -0.68
C VAL A 96 2.27 -1.53 -0.61
N TYR A 97 2.81 -1.65 0.60
CA TYR A 97 4.24 -1.61 0.90
C TYR A 97 4.65 -2.80 1.76
N GLU A 98 5.93 -3.12 1.76
CA GLU A 98 6.50 -4.03 2.76
C GLU A 98 6.39 -3.42 4.15
N TYR A 99 6.08 -4.25 5.15
CA TYR A 99 6.06 -3.82 6.54
C TYR A 99 7.47 -3.57 7.08
N GLN A 100 7.71 -2.35 7.54
CA GLN A 100 8.98 -1.97 8.18
C GLN A 100 8.89 -2.22 9.69
N GLN A 101 9.63 -3.20 10.19
CA GLN A 101 9.54 -3.64 11.59
C GLN A 101 9.89 -2.55 12.60
N ASN A 102 10.88 -1.72 12.28
CA ASN A 102 11.35 -0.63 13.14
C ASN A 102 10.40 0.59 13.14
N GLY A 103 9.37 0.60 12.31
CA GLY A 103 8.41 1.71 12.22
C GLY A 103 9.04 3.01 11.69
N SER A 104 8.47 4.15 12.10
CA SER A 104 8.97 5.46 11.69
C SER A 104 10.16 5.91 12.53
N LEU A 105 11.09 6.66 11.91
CA LEU A 105 12.20 7.28 12.61
C LEU A 105 11.74 8.13 13.81
N PHE A 106 10.64 8.87 13.65
CA PHE A 106 10.04 9.66 14.74
C PHE A 106 9.76 8.80 15.98
N LYS A 107 9.20 7.59 15.81
CA LYS A 107 8.93 6.67 16.91
C LYS A 107 10.21 6.13 17.55
N LEU A 108 11.26 5.91 16.76
CA LEU A 108 12.56 5.46 17.27
C LEU A 108 13.25 6.55 18.10
N LEU A 109 13.13 7.81 17.70
CA LEU A 109 13.77 8.94 18.38
C LEU A 109 13.00 9.41 19.62
N HIS A 110 11.67 9.30 19.61
CA HIS A 110 10.81 9.87 20.66
C HIS A 110 10.04 8.85 21.49
N GLY A 111 10.15 7.55 21.17
CA GLY A 111 9.45 6.48 21.87
C GLY A 111 7.98 6.32 21.45
N LYS A 112 7.26 5.47 22.20
CA LYS A 112 5.80 5.34 22.12
C LYS A 112 5.19 6.29 23.14
N PHE A 113 4.35 7.23 22.68
CA PHE A 113 3.47 7.99 23.56
C PHE A 113 2.34 7.09 24.08
#